data_AF-A0A2V7M9Z0-F1
#
_entry.id   AF-A0A2V7M9Z0-F1
#
_cell.length_a   1.000
_cell.length_b   1.000
_cell.length_c   1.000
_cell.angle_alpha   90.00
_cell.angle_beta   90.00
_cell.angle_gamma   90.00
#
_symmetry.space_group_name_H-M   'P 1'
#
loop_
_entity.id
_entity.type
_entity.pdbx_description
1 polymer ?
#
loop_
_entity_poly.entity_id
_entity_poly.type
_entity_poly.pdbx_seq_one_letter_code
_entity_poly.pdbx_strand_id
1 'polypeptide(L)'
;MLALAGCHYPYETPRPTQFTPADVDMIAVDSIVKYGRGLVYDSVYGAADSQRVDFATGNIGSGDWAIIQPEKGAWALDEKDVVEGRIIARIRSHAVYAPFGYGPWWTYWWVDKKGGQWRSILVSDSLKTRVYDSLPHKTTYTTHPGYEWRQSIARWTGSQWSGCGGSACCAKQ
;
A
#
# COMPACT_ATOMS: atom_id res chain seq x y z
N MET A 1 13.13 -42.87 -1.01
CA MET A 1 12.46 -41.72 -0.32
C MET A 1 12.20 -40.66 -1.37
N LEU A 2 10.95 -40.49 -1.81
CA LEU A 2 10.56 -39.38 -2.68
C LEU A 2 10.33 -38.14 -1.79
N ALA A 3 11.07 -37.06 -2.05
CA ALA A 3 10.74 -35.76 -1.53
C ALA A 3 9.48 -35.25 -2.25
N LEU A 4 8.41 -35.01 -1.49
CA LEU A 4 7.23 -34.33 -1.97
C LEU A 4 7.62 -32.93 -2.43
N ALA A 5 7.38 -32.64 -3.71
CA ALA A 5 7.39 -31.28 -4.24
C ALA A 5 6.41 -30.45 -3.39
N GLY A 6 6.95 -29.53 -2.59
CA GLY A 6 6.13 -28.64 -1.78
C GLY A 6 5.25 -27.80 -2.71
N CYS A 7 3.93 -28.00 -2.64
CA CYS A 7 2.97 -27.09 -3.23
C CYS A 7 3.29 -25.67 -2.73
N HIS A 8 3.68 -24.79 -3.64
CA HIS A 8 3.90 -23.38 -3.34
C HIS A 8 2.53 -22.78 -3.02
N TYR A 9 2.12 -22.78 -1.75
CA TYR A 9 0.91 -22.08 -1.34
C TYR A 9 1.11 -20.59 -1.70
N PRO A 10 0.22 -20.01 -2.52
CA PRO A 10 0.32 -18.58 -2.82
C PRO A 10 0.17 -17.82 -1.50
N TYR A 11 1.08 -16.88 -1.25
CA TYR A 11 0.96 -16.00 -0.09
C TYR A 11 -0.31 -15.16 -0.25
N GLU A 12 -1.24 -15.30 0.70
CA GLU A 12 -2.45 -14.48 0.81
C GLU A 12 -2.22 -13.36 1.82
N THR A 13 -2.74 -12.16 1.54
CA THR A 13 -2.69 -11.04 2.49
C THR A 13 -3.48 -11.39 3.76
N PRO A 14 -2.83 -11.51 4.92
CA PRO A 14 -3.52 -11.79 6.17
C PRO A 14 -4.50 -10.68 6.52
N ARG A 15 -5.64 -11.04 7.13
CA ARG A 15 -6.52 -10.08 7.81
C ARG A 15 -5.90 -9.65 9.15
N PRO A 16 -6.15 -8.41 9.63
CA PRO A 16 -5.88 -8.09 11.02
C PRO A 16 -6.77 -8.96 11.92
N THR A 17 -6.18 -9.59 12.94
CA THR A 17 -6.93 -10.46 13.86
C THR A 17 -7.37 -9.76 15.15
N GLN A 18 -6.86 -8.55 15.38
CA GLN A 18 -7.04 -7.80 16.64
C GLN A 18 -8.00 -6.62 16.50
N PHE A 19 -8.42 -6.29 15.27
CA PHE A 19 -9.30 -5.16 14.98
C PHE A 19 -9.96 -5.32 13.63
N THR A 20 -11.08 -4.62 13.43
CA THR A 20 -11.84 -4.56 12.20
C THR A 20 -11.70 -3.19 11.53
N PRO A 21 -12.14 -2.99 10.28
CA PRO A 21 -12.21 -1.67 9.65
C PRO A 21 -12.99 -0.63 10.44
N ALA A 22 -14.01 -1.07 11.20
CA ALA A 22 -14.80 -0.18 12.03
C ALA A 22 -13.96 0.45 13.16
N ASP A 23 -12.93 -0.27 13.62
CA ASP A 23 -12.07 0.13 14.74
C ASP A 23 -10.86 0.95 14.29
N VAL A 24 -10.52 0.95 13.00
CA VAL A 24 -9.31 1.58 12.45
C VAL A 24 -9.17 3.04 12.88
N ASP A 25 -10.29 3.76 13.01
CA ASP A 25 -10.28 5.18 13.37
C ASP A 25 -9.97 5.41 14.86
N MET A 26 -10.22 4.41 15.71
CA MET A 26 -10.21 4.54 17.18
C MET A 26 -9.07 3.75 17.83
N ILE A 27 -8.62 2.66 17.22
CA ILE A 27 -7.55 1.84 17.78
C ILE A 27 -6.23 2.61 17.85
N ALA A 28 -5.30 2.18 18.69
CA ALA A 28 -3.94 2.72 18.71
C ALA A 28 -3.26 2.56 17.34
N VAL A 29 -2.55 3.60 16.90
CA VAL A 29 -1.71 3.57 15.69
C VAL A 29 -0.75 2.37 15.72
N ASP A 30 -0.18 2.10 16.89
CA ASP A 30 0.76 1.00 17.14
C ASP A 30 0.17 -0.37 16.81
N SER A 31 -1.13 -0.59 17.01
CA SER A 31 -1.79 -1.84 16.65
C SER A 31 -1.83 -2.05 15.13
N ILE A 32 -2.10 -0.98 14.37
CA ILE A 32 -2.12 -1.03 12.91
C ILE A 32 -0.70 -1.20 12.36
N VAL A 33 0.27 -0.48 12.93
CA VAL A 33 1.69 -0.61 12.58
C VAL A 33 2.20 -2.02 12.88
N LYS A 34 1.85 -2.60 14.04
CA LYS A 34 2.25 -3.95 14.42
C LYS A 34 1.71 -4.98 13.42
N TYR A 35 0.46 -4.82 12.99
CA TYR A 35 -0.11 -5.61 11.90
C TYR A 35 0.69 -5.43 10.60
N GLY A 36 0.96 -4.20 10.16
CA GLY A 36 1.76 -3.92 8.97
C GLY A 36 3.17 -4.52 9.01
N ARG A 37 3.86 -4.41 10.14
CA ARG A 37 5.20 -5.00 10.33
C ARG A 37 5.22 -6.52 10.16
N GLY A 38 4.10 -7.19 10.41
CA GLY A 38 3.96 -8.65 10.26
C GLY A 38 3.69 -9.12 8.83
N LEU A 39 3.50 -8.22 7.88
CA LEU A 39 3.20 -8.55 6.49
C LEU A 39 4.46 -8.78 5.65
N VAL A 40 4.29 -9.46 4.52
CA VAL A 40 5.37 -9.68 3.54
C VAL A 40 5.22 -8.66 2.42
N TYR A 41 6.32 -8.00 2.09
CA TYR A 41 6.34 -6.95 1.07
C TYR A 41 7.20 -7.38 -0.12
N ASP A 42 6.73 -7.07 -1.32
CA ASP A 42 7.51 -7.29 -2.53
C ASP A 42 8.43 -6.09 -2.76
N SER A 43 9.73 -6.35 -2.92
CA SER A 43 10.73 -5.34 -3.22
C SER A 43 11.27 -5.45 -4.65
N VAL A 44 10.76 -6.40 -5.44
CA VAL A 44 11.20 -6.63 -6.81
C VAL A 44 10.79 -5.44 -7.69
N TYR A 45 11.74 -4.97 -8.48
CA TYR A 45 11.52 -3.92 -9.47
C TYR A 45 10.40 -4.33 -10.44
N GLY A 46 9.38 -3.49 -10.60
CA GLY A 46 8.16 -3.80 -11.36
C GLY A 46 6.93 -4.05 -10.48
N ALA A 47 7.13 -4.63 -9.29
CA ALA A 47 6.10 -4.69 -8.23
C ALA A 47 6.27 -3.50 -7.27
N ALA A 48 7.50 -3.27 -6.81
CA ALA A 48 7.91 -2.08 -6.09
C ALA A 48 8.31 -0.95 -7.04
N ASP A 49 8.30 0.27 -6.52
CA ASP A 49 8.68 1.47 -7.26
C ASP A 49 9.53 2.42 -6.41
N SER A 50 10.39 3.18 -7.07
CA SER A 50 11.29 4.16 -6.48
C SER A 50 11.40 5.36 -7.39
N GLN A 51 10.90 6.51 -6.94
CA GLN A 51 10.83 7.72 -7.74
C GLN A 51 10.90 8.97 -6.87
N ARG A 52 11.12 10.12 -7.52
CA ARG A 52 11.00 11.42 -6.86
C ARG A 52 9.53 11.80 -6.75
N VAL A 53 9.12 12.19 -5.54
CA VAL A 53 7.75 12.62 -5.22
C VAL A 53 7.82 13.98 -4.50
N ASP A 54 7.07 14.94 -5.02
CA ASP A 54 6.71 16.14 -4.26
C ASP A 54 5.44 15.83 -3.47
N PHE A 55 5.62 15.44 -2.20
CA PHE A 55 4.53 15.05 -1.33
C PHE A 55 3.54 16.18 -1.02
N ALA A 56 3.93 17.45 -1.19
CA ALA A 56 3.02 18.57 -0.97
C ALA A 56 2.02 18.74 -2.12
N THR A 57 2.45 18.43 -3.34
CA THR A 57 1.62 18.58 -4.55
C THR A 57 1.12 17.26 -5.12
N GLY A 58 1.67 16.13 -4.66
CA GLY A 58 1.43 14.79 -5.23
C GLY A 58 2.14 14.56 -6.57
N ASN A 59 2.99 15.50 -7.01
CA ASN A 59 3.66 15.41 -8.31
C ASN A 59 4.78 14.37 -8.30
N ILE A 60 4.86 13.62 -9.41
CA ILE A 60 5.89 12.63 -9.67
C ILE A 60 6.99 13.23 -10.55
N GLY A 61 8.24 12.82 -10.30
CA GLY A 61 9.42 13.26 -11.06
C GLY A 61 10.13 14.50 -10.48
N SER A 62 9.55 15.10 -9.45
CA SER A 62 10.11 16.23 -8.69
C SER A 62 10.12 15.92 -7.18
N GLY A 63 10.70 16.79 -6.37
CA GLY A 63 10.75 16.58 -4.92
C GLY A 63 11.78 15.53 -4.50
N ASP A 64 11.44 14.73 -3.51
CA ASP A 64 12.37 13.85 -2.80
C ASP A 64 12.22 12.38 -3.18
N TRP A 65 13.29 11.61 -3.03
CA TRP A 65 13.27 10.18 -3.29
C TRP A 65 12.40 9.43 -2.29
N ALA A 66 11.56 8.55 -2.83
CA ALA A 66 10.74 7.66 -2.05
C ALA A 66 10.60 6.29 -2.72
N ILE A 67 10.44 5.29 -1.87
CA ILE A 67 10.27 3.88 -2.25
C ILE A 67 8.91 3.43 -1.74
N ILE A 68 8.17 2.75 -2.59
CA ILE A 68 6.96 2.02 -2.22
C ILE A 68 7.16 0.54 -2.47
N GLN A 69 6.70 -0.28 -1.53
CA GLN A 69 6.71 -1.74 -1.62
C GLN A 69 5.29 -2.26 -1.40
N PRO A 70 4.68 -2.95 -2.37
CA PRO A 70 3.38 -3.55 -2.18
C PRO A 70 3.46 -4.68 -1.17
N GLU A 71 2.36 -4.91 -0.47
CA GLU A 71 2.12 -6.16 0.22
C GLU A 71 1.99 -7.28 -0.85
N LYS A 72 2.72 -8.39 -0.65
CA LYS A 72 2.92 -9.46 -1.64
C LYS A 72 1.63 -10.14 -2.10
N GLY A 73 0.62 -10.25 -1.23
CA GLY A 73 -0.68 -10.84 -1.55
C GLY A 73 -1.67 -9.85 -2.15
N ALA A 74 -1.45 -8.55 -2.02
CA ALA A 74 -2.46 -7.52 -2.25
C ALA A 74 -2.97 -7.44 -3.69
N TRP A 75 -2.23 -8.01 -4.64
CA TRP A 75 -2.63 -8.10 -6.05
C TRP A 75 -3.82 -9.03 -6.26
N ALA A 76 -3.96 -10.05 -5.41
CA ALA A 76 -5.01 -11.06 -5.49
C ALA A 76 -6.28 -10.68 -4.73
N LEU A 77 -6.21 -9.65 -3.86
CA LEU A 77 -7.38 -9.16 -3.14
C LEU A 77 -8.46 -8.71 -4.12
N ASP A 78 -9.71 -9.08 -3.88
CA ASP A 78 -10.84 -8.53 -4.64
C ASP A 78 -11.56 -7.44 -3.82
N GLU A 79 -12.63 -6.86 -4.37
CA GLU A 79 -13.35 -5.80 -3.66
C GLU A 79 -13.85 -6.29 -2.29
N LYS A 80 -14.34 -7.54 -2.16
CA LYS A 80 -14.85 -8.07 -0.87
C LYS A 80 -13.74 -8.17 0.18
N ASP A 81 -12.50 -8.42 -0.21
CA ASP A 81 -11.40 -8.51 0.74
C ASP A 81 -10.91 -7.12 1.18
N VAL A 82 -10.93 -6.17 0.25
CA VAL A 82 -10.43 -4.81 0.51
C VAL A 82 -11.45 -3.94 1.25
N VAL A 83 -12.77 -4.12 1.05
CA VAL A 83 -13.77 -3.42 1.88
C VAL A 83 -13.60 -3.73 3.37
N GLU A 84 -13.08 -4.92 3.68
CA GLU A 84 -12.73 -5.35 5.04
C GLU A 84 -11.37 -4.83 5.53
N GLY A 85 -10.72 -3.97 4.78
CA GLY A 85 -9.54 -3.24 5.23
C GLY A 85 -8.24 -4.02 5.22
N ARG A 86 -7.27 -3.58 4.41
CA ARG A 86 -5.94 -4.18 4.32
C ARG A 86 -4.86 -3.12 4.24
N ILE A 87 -3.68 -3.44 4.76
CA ILE A 87 -2.46 -2.74 4.36
C ILE A 87 -2.04 -3.32 3.01
N ILE A 88 -1.98 -2.47 1.99
CA ILE A 88 -1.70 -2.88 0.61
C ILE A 88 -0.26 -2.55 0.19
N ALA A 89 0.41 -1.67 0.92
CA ALA A 89 1.77 -1.24 0.65
C ALA A 89 2.40 -0.56 1.87
N ARG A 90 3.72 -0.35 1.80
CA ARG A 90 4.47 0.53 2.70
C ARG A 90 5.36 1.47 1.90
N ILE A 91 5.56 2.67 2.44
CA ILE A 91 6.26 3.78 1.77
C ILE A 91 7.35 4.31 2.70
N ARG A 92 8.50 4.66 2.14
CA ARG A 92 9.61 5.30 2.84
C ARG A 92 10.19 6.41 1.97
N SER A 93 10.46 7.58 2.54
CA SER A 93 11.11 8.70 1.87
C SER A 93 12.45 9.04 2.54
N HIS A 94 13.30 9.82 1.91
CA HIS A 94 14.53 10.29 2.56
C HIS A 94 14.25 11.46 3.51
N ALA A 95 13.45 12.42 3.06
CA ALA A 95 13.01 13.59 3.79
C ALA A 95 11.73 13.31 4.56
N VAL A 96 11.58 14.02 5.68
CA VAL A 96 10.36 13.98 6.50
C VAL A 96 9.30 14.86 5.86
N TYR A 97 8.12 14.30 5.62
CA TYR A 97 6.92 15.06 5.30
C TYR A 97 5.83 14.69 6.31
N ALA A 98 5.86 15.42 7.44
CA ALA A 98 5.04 15.15 8.61
C ALA A 98 3.52 15.15 8.36
N PRO A 99 2.94 16.01 7.50
CA PRO A 99 1.49 16.05 7.27
C PRO A 99 0.88 14.71 6.84
N PHE A 100 1.64 13.82 6.20
CA PHE A 100 1.18 12.49 5.79
C PHE A 100 2.01 11.36 6.42
N GLY A 101 2.82 11.69 7.42
CA GLY A 101 3.58 10.69 8.16
C GLY A 101 4.82 10.14 7.45
N TYR A 102 5.23 10.69 6.29
CA TYR A 102 6.39 10.18 5.53
C TYR A 102 7.73 10.59 6.17
N GLY A 103 8.74 9.75 5.98
CA GLY A 103 10.10 9.99 6.42
C GLY A 103 11.00 8.78 6.19
N PRO A 104 12.23 8.77 6.76
CA PRO A 104 13.19 7.67 6.66
C PRO A 104 12.82 6.41 7.44
N TRP A 105 11.51 6.15 7.60
CA TRP A 105 10.86 4.99 8.21
C TRP A 105 9.77 4.46 7.28
N TRP A 106 9.14 3.34 7.65
CA TRP A 106 7.99 2.82 6.90
C TRP A 106 6.68 3.47 7.37
N THR A 107 5.97 4.06 6.43
CA THR A 107 4.58 4.49 6.53
C THR A 107 3.72 3.44 5.84
N TYR A 108 2.70 2.92 6.54
CA TYR A 108 1.85 1.86 6.02
C TYR A 108 0.62 2.45 5.36
N TRP A 109 0.29 1.93 4.18
CA TRP A 109 -0.88 2.35 3.42
C TRP A 109 -2.02 1.36 3.64
N TRP A 110 -2.97 1.76 4.49
CA TRP A 110 -4.21 1.06 4.74
C TRP A 110 -5.30 1.52 3.78
N VAL A 111 -6.09 0.58 3.26
CA VAL A 111 -7.27 0.89 2.47
C VAL A 111 -8.47 0.05 2.90
N ASP A 112 -9.63 0.69 3.03
CA ASP A 112 -10.92 0.04 3.29
C ASP A 112 -12.09 0.78 2.63
N LYS A 113 -13.32 0.32 2.86
CA LYS A 113 -14.55 1.01 2.46
C LYS A 113 -15.45 1.24 3.67
N LYS A 114 -15.81 2.49 3.95
CA LYS A 114 -16.72 2.88 5.04
C LYS A 114 -17.78 3.85 4.52
N GLY A 115 -19.05 3.60 4.86
CA GLY A 115 -20.16 4.46 4.39
C GLY A 115 -20.30 4.53 2.86
N GLY A 116 -19.90 3.46 2.15
CA GLY A 116 -19.92 3.40 0.69
C GLY A 116 -18.75 4.09 -0.01
N GLN A 117 -17.81 4.69 0.73
CA GLN A 117 -16.65 5.38 0.18
C GLN A 117 -15.35 4.63 0.48
N TRP A 118 -14.47 4.55 -0.51
CA TRP A 118 -13.10 4.08 -0.33
C TRP A 118 -12.32 5.06 0.52
N ARG A 119 -11.53 4.55 1.48
CA ARG A 119 -10.67 5.35 2.34
C ARG A 119 -9.24 4.90 2.18
N SER A 120 -8.36 5.85 1.91
CA SER A 120 -6.91 5.67 1.94
C SER A 120 -6.37 6.28 3.24
N ILE A 121 -5.64 5.50 4.04
CA ILE A 121 -5.13 5.93 5.33
C ILE A 121 -3.65 5.62 5.42
N LEU A 122 -2.84 6.65 5.64
CA LEU A 122 -1.41 6.55 5.87
C LEU A 122 -1.13 6.52 7.37
N VAL A 123 -0.44 5.47 7.81
CA VAL A 123 -0.20 5.18 9.21
C VAL A 123 1.30 5.13 9.48
N SER A 124 1.78 6.02 10.33
CA SER A 124 3.20 6.12 10.69
C SER A 124 3.39 5.97 12.18
N ASP A 125 4.22 5.00 12.57
CA ASP A 125 4.62 4.78 13.97
C ASP A 125 5.51 5.93 14.48
N SER A 126 6.47 6.35 13.65
CA SER A 126 7.50 7.31 14.02
C SER A 126 6.93 8.69 14.33
N LEU A 127 5.83 9.07 13.67
CA LEU A 127 5.12 10.32 13.93
C LEU A 127 3.81 10.11 14.72
N LYS A 128 3.47 8.85 15.03
CA LYS A 128 2.19 8.44 15.62
C LYS A 128 0.99 9.02 14.87
N THR A 129 1.08 9.11 13.54
CA THR A 129 0.05 9.69 12.70
C THR A 129 -0.85 8.63 12.07
N ARG A 130 -2.12 9.00 11.93
CA ARG A 130 -3.13 8.37 11.09
C ARG A 130 -3.74 9.47 10.23
N VAL A 131 -3.37 9.50 8.95
CA VAL A 131 -3.76 10.58 8.05
C VAL A 131 -4.59 9.98 6.95
N TYR A 132 -5.79 10.53 6.74
CA TYR A 132 -6.57 10.21 5.56
C TYR A 132 -5.89 10.85 4.37
N ASP A 133 -5.48 10.05 3.41
CA ASP A 133 -4.86 10.55 2.19
C ASP A 133 -5.94 11.30 1.39
N SER A 134 -5.89 12.63 1.46
CA SER A 134 -6.80 13.56 0.80
C SER A 134 -6.18 14.18 -0.44
N LEU A 135 -5.12 13.59 -1.00
CA LEU A 135 -4.60 14.04 -2.29
C LEU A 135 -5.77 14.13 -3.29
N PRO A 136 -5.75 15.12 -4.22
CA PRO A 136 -6.93 15.63 -4.94
C PRO A 136 -7.64 14.64 -5.88
N HIS A 137 -7.38 13.36 -5.77
CA HIS A 137 -8.01 12.34 -6.56
C HIS A 137 -8.81 11.40 -5.66
N LYS A 138 -10.09 11.22 -6.02
CA LYS A 138 -10.91 10.14 -5.47
C LYS A 138 -10.16 8.83 -5.65
N THR A 139 -9.68 8.25 -4.57
CA THR A 139 -9.11 6.90 -4.60
C THR A 139 -10.23 5.96 -5.05
N THR A 140 -10.11 5.42 -6.26
CA THR A 140 -11.03 4.37 -6.73
C THR A 140 -10.28 3.08 -6.92
N TYR A 141 -10.98 1.99 -6.61
CA TYR A 141 -10.46 0.65 -6.80
C TYR A 141 -10.82 0.15 -8.20
N THR A 142 -9.81 -0.26 -8.95
CA THR A 142 -9.97 -0.90 -10.27
C THR A 142 -9.27 -2.25 -10.30
N THR A 143 -9.86 -3.22 -10.98
CA THR A 143 -9.24 -4.53 -11.20
C THR A 143 -8.42 -4.52 -12.49
N HIS A 144 -7.15 -4.93 -12.38
CA HIS A 144 -6.23 -5.04 -13.50
C HIS A 144 -5.87 -6.53 -13.71
N PRO A 145 -6.63 -7.29 -14.51
CA PRO A 145 -6.32 -8.70 -14.77
C PRO A 145 -5.13 -8.84 -15.72
N GLY A 146 -4.17 -9.71 -15.41
CA GLY A 146 -3.21 -10.26 -16.39
C GLY A 146 -1.89 -9.51 -16.60
N TYR A 147 -1.23 -9.05 -15.53
CA TYR A 147 0.09 -8.39 -15.63
C TYR A 147 1.21 -9.25 -15.02
N GLU A 148 2.38 -9.22 -15.66
CA GLU A 148 3.60 -9.97 -15.30
C GLU A 148 3.99 -9.77 -13.82
N TRP A 149 3.87 -8.54 -13.33
CA TRP A 149 4.36 -8.11 -12.01
C TRP A 149 3.29 -7.97 -10.93
N ARG A 150 2.06 -8.45 -11.17
CA ARG A 150 1.00 -8.50 -10.14
C ARG A 150 0.81 -7.15 -9.42
N GLN A 151 0.47 -6.13 -10.20
CA GLN A 151 0.55 -4.69 -9.89
C GLN A 151 -0.52 -4.20 -8.88
N SER A 152 -0.41 -4.60 -7.61
CA SER A 152 -1.41 -4.30 -6.57
C SER A 152 -1.62 -2.79 -6.32
N ILE A 153 -0.56 -1.99 -6.45
CA ILE A 153 -0.59 -0.54 -6.25
C ILE A 153 -1.36 0.18 -7.37
N ALA A 154 -1.23 -0.28 -8.62
CA ALA A 154 -1.86 0.34 -9.80
C ALA A 154 -3.41 0.31 -9.75
N ARG A 155 -3.97 -0.55 -8.89
CA ARG A 155 -5.42 -0.68 -8.68
C ARG A 155 -6.05 0.53 -7.99
N TRP A 156 -5.23 1.40 -7.41
CA TRP A 156 -5.66 2.48 -6.54
C TRP A 156 -5.52 3.83 -7.21
N THR A 157 -6.34 4.08 -8.23
CA THR A 157 -6.28 5.32 -9.03
C THR A 157 -6.48 6.55 -8.17
N GLY A 158 -5.65 7.58 -8.37
CA GLY A 158 -5.73 8.84 -7.67
C GLY A 158 -4.73 9.04 -6.53
N SER A 159 -4.06 7.99 -6.08
CA SER A 159 -2.82 8.20 -5.34
C SER A 159 -1.71 8.69 -6.28
N GLN A 160 -0.74 9.45 -5.78
CA GLN A 160 0.56 9.68 -6.45
C GLN A 160 1.27 8.37 -6.81
N TRP A 161 0.97 7.29 -6.07
CA TRP A 161 1.48 5.94 -6.33
C TRP A 161 0.65 5.16 -7.35
N SER A 162 -0.50 5.70 -7.77
CA SER A 162 -1.39 5.08 -8.74
C SER A 162 -0.91 5.16 -10.19
N GLY A 163 0.03 6.08 -10.44
CA GLY A 163 0.62 6.27 -11.74
C GLY A 163 1.51 5.09 -12.09
N CYS A 164 1.23 4.51 -13.26
CA CYS A 164 2.21 3.74 -14.00
C CYS A 164 3.30 4.69 -14.54
N GLY A 165 4.09 5.32 -13.67
CA GLY A 165 5.26 6.08 -14.11
C GLY A 165 6.11 5.19 -15.03
N GLY A 166 6.74 5.79 -16.06
CA GLY A 166 7.36 5.11 -17.21
C GLY A 166 8.50 4.13 -16.92
N SER A 167 8.61 3.58 -15.71
CA SER A 167 9.66 2.68 -15.28
C SER A 167 9.20 1.43 -14.54
N ALA A 168 7.97 1.28 -14.01
CA ALA A 168 7.71 0.03 -13.26
C ALA A 168 6.26 -0.45 -13.08
N CYS A 169 5.26 0.37 -12.82
CA CYS A 169 4.00 -0.21 -12.33
C CYS A 169 3.07 -0.75 -13.42
N CYS A 170 3.25 -0.47 -14.72
CA CYS A 170 2.39 -1.00 -15.81
C CYS A 170 3.12 -1.32 -17.12
N ALA A 171 4.44 -1.37 -17.13
CA ALA A 171 5.18 -1.78 -18.32
C ALA A 171 5.02 -3.30 -18.51
N LYS A 172 4.42 -3.71 -19.64
CA LYS A 172 4.66 -5.05 -20.19
C LYS A 172 6.11 -5.04 -20.70
N GLN A 173 6.94 -6.00 -20.31
CA GLN A 173 8.12 -6.30 -21.10
C GLN A 173 7.70 -6.92 -22.44
#